data_AF-A0A2E8HLR4-F1
#
_entry.id   AF-A0A2E8HLR4-F1
#
_cell.length_a   1.000
_cell.length_b   1.000
_cell.length_c   1.000
_cell.angle_alpha   90.00
_cell.angle_beta   90.00
_cell.angle_gamma   90.00
#
_symmetry.space_group_name_H-M   'P 1'
#
loop_
_entity.id
_entity.type
_entity.pdbx_description
1 polymer ?
#
loop_
_entity_poly.entity_id
_entity_poly.type
_entity_poly.pdbx_seq_one_letter_code
_entity_poly.pdbx_strand_id
1 'polypeptide(L)'
;MIFWLALLTSGAAVEAESPELLDRIVAQVDEAVILWSELNLRVLTELEQVSDPRLVSPERIAELRKRALSAMVDDEILVLKARKDSIEIDVSEVEEVLKMEMERIKSRLGEGEFDAMLERTGLTQRQLKARYRKQIRHRMLHDRYVSTLAYRSFISRRDVDAFREAHADSLPSRISLSQINIKVTPREEVLEAGMERIGKIQRMLEAGEDFADVARRLSEDPGTAADGGDLGCFEHGLLMRSFEETAQELKPGEISEPVLTEHGYHLILLHEKRETELCASHLLVRIRTTQDDKQRALEQLRELRVRALAGEEFSQLARQYSQDPTTAQKGGLWQIRETASIEPFLQPHISHLRLGEISQPFVLEDGAHILKVNDDMNTLESFVREGR
;
A
#
# COMPACT_ATOMS: atom_id res chain seq x y z
N MET A 1 66.37 67.08 -37.14
CA MET A 1 65.80 67.54 -35.84
C MET A 1 64.47 68.19 -36.17
N ILE A 2 63.29 67.69 -35.80
CA ILE A 2 62.84 67.12 -34.53
C ILE A 2 61.83 65.99 -34.83
N PHE A 3 62.02 64.83 -34.19
CA PHE A 3 61.16 63.65 -34.31
C PHE A 3 59.91 63.82 -33.44
N TRP A 4 58.74 63.54 -34.01
CA TRP A 4 57.48 63.36 -33.29
C TRP A 4 57.50 62.04 -32.53
N LEU A 5 57.29 62.07 -31.21
CA LEU A 5 57.07 60.89 -30.38
C LEU A 5 55.59 60.89 -29.94
N ALA A 6 54.77 60.07 -30.59
CA ALA A 6 53.42 59.79 -30.15
C ALA A 6 53.47 58.77 -29.00
N LEU A 7 53.17 59.21 -27.78
CA LEU A 7 52.92 58.31 -26.65
C LEU A 7 51.49 57.77 -26.77
N LEU A 8 51.36 56.50 -27.18
CA LEU A 8 50.14 55.72 -27.00
C LEU A 8 50.08 55.26 -25.53
N THR A 9 49.35 55.99 -24.70
CA THR A 9 48.95 55.48 -23.38
C THR A 9 47.85 54.45 -23.59
N SER A 10 48.21 53.17 -23.52
CA SER A 10 47.25 52.08 -23.41
C SER A 10 46.56 52.19 -22.04
N GLY A 11 45.36 52.76 -22.03
CA GLY A 11 44.47 52.66 -20.88
C GLY A 11 44.04 51.20 -20.77
N ALA A 12 44.61 50.46 -19.83
CA ALA A 12 44.04 49.20 -19.41
C ALA A 12 42.66 49.51 -18.82
N ALA A 13 41.62 49.25 -19.60
CA ALA A 13 40.28 49.14 -19.07
C ALA A 13 40.34 47.99 -18.06
N VAL A 14 40.25 48.34 -16.77
CA VAL A 14 39.91 47.37 -15.75
C VAL A 14 38.47 46.99 -16.08
N GLU A 15 38.29 45.91 -16.83
CA GLU A 15 37.03 45.19 -16.89
C GLU A 15 36.72 44.79 -15.46
N ALA A 16 35.89 45.58 -14.80
CA ALA A 16 35.28 45.18 -13.56
C ALA A 16 34.44 43.94 -13.90
N GLU A 17 34.98 42.77 -13.57
CA GLU A 17 34.24 41.51 -13.58
C GLU A 17 32.88 41.79 -12.95
N SER A 18 31.84 41.67 -13.76
CA SER A 18 30.45 41.76 -13.30
C SER A 18 30.32 40.84 -12.10
N PRO A 19 29.84 41.31 -10.93
CA PRO A 19 29.84 40.52 -9.71
C PRO A 19 29.20 39.17 -9.99
N GLU A 20 29.99 38.11 -9.87
CA GLU A 20 29.50 36.74 -10.02
C GLU A 20 28.35 36.55 -9.03
N LEU A 21 27.15 36.33 -9.56
CA LEU A 21 25.98 35.96 -8.75
C LEU A 21 26.22 34.56 -8.19
N LEU A 22 26.94 34.48 -7.08
CA LEU A 22 27.39 33.22 -6.44
C LEU A 22 26.21 32.32 -6.05
N ASP A 23 25.13 32.92 -5.55
CA ASP A 23 23.81 32.31 -5.38
C ASP A 23 22.84 33.42 -4.93
N ARG A 24 21.53 33.22 -5.06
CA ARG A 24 20.54 34.17 -4.52
C ARG A 24 19.58 33.47 -3.55
N ILE A 25 19.20 34.19 -2.50
CA ILE A 25 18.16 33.74 -1.58
C ILE A 25 16.80 33.89 -2.27
N VAL A 26 16.01 32.81 -2.29
CA VAL A 26 14.67 32.78 -2.89
C VAL A 26 13.57 32.78 -1.85
N ALA A 27 13.87 32.32 -0.64
CA ALA A 27 13.02 32.41 0.54
C ALA A 27 13.87 32.39 1.81
N GLN A 28 13.34 32.99 2.87
CA GLN A 28 13.91 32.93 4.22
C GLN A 28 12.83 32.40 5.16
N VAL A 29 13.17 31.39 5.95
CA VAL A 29 12.31 30.75 6.94
C VAL A 29 13.03 30.85 8.29
N ASP A 30 12.70 31.88 9.07
CA ASP A 30 13.40 32.23 10.31
C ASP A 30 14.92 32.45 10.07
N GLU A 31 15.79 31.65 10.70
CA GLU A 31 17.24 31.66 10.50
C GLU A 31 17.71 30.87 9.26
N ALA A 32 16.84 30.07 8.64
CA ALA A 32 17.16 29.28 7.47
C ALA A 32 16.90 30.04 6.16
N VAL A 33 17.79 29.85 5.19
CA VAL A 33 17.66 30.44 3.84
C VAL A 33 17.55 29.34 2.82
N ILE A 34 16.63 29.49 1.87
CA ILE A 34 16.51 28.63 0.70
C ILE A 34 17.17 29.36 -0.46
N LEU A 35 18.13 28.68 -1.09
CA LEU A 35 18.91 29.25 -2.19
C LEU A 35 18.33 28.89 -3.56
N TRP A 36 18.64 29.71 -4.57
CA TRP A 36 18.21 29.47 -5.94
C TRP A 36 18.83 28.21 -6.54
N SER A 37 20.08 27.90 -6.19
CA SER A 37 20.72 26.65 -6.60
C SER A 37 19.98 25.42 -6.06
N GLU A 38 19.53 25.46 -4.81
CA GLU A 38 18.78 24.39 -4.15
C GLU A 38 17.40 24.20 -4.79
N LEU A 39 16.69 25.30 -5.02
CA LEU A 39 15.38 25.26 -5.69
C LEU A 39 15.48 24.68 -7.11
N ASN A 40 16.48 25.11 -7.89
CA ASN A 40 16.65 24.57 -9.24
C ASN A 40 17.05 23.11 -9.23
N LEU A 41 17.90 22.68 -8.29
CA LEU A 41 18.26 21.27 -8.15
C LEU A 41 17.01 20.42 -7.84
N ARG A 42 16.14 20.89 -6.95
CA ARG A 42 14.88 20.20 -6.64
C ARG A 42 13.98 20.07 -7.86
N VAL A 43 13.81 21.16 -8.62
CA VAL A 43 13.03 21.16 -9.86
C VAL A 43 13.64 20.21 -10.90
N LEU A 44 14.96 20.18 -11.05
CA LEU A 44 15.66 19.24 -11.94
C LEU A 44 15.38 17.79 -11.57
N THR A 45 15.46 17.44 -10.27
CA THR A 45 15.14 16.08 -9.80
C THR A 45 13.68 15.70 -10.06
N GLU A 46 12.73 16.63 -9.90
CA GLU A 46 11.32 16.39 -10.22
C GLU A 46 11.09 16.23 -11.73
N LEU A 47 11.85 16.96 -12.56
CA LEU A 47 11.80 16.84 -14.02
C LEU A 47 12.39 15.52 -14.52
N GLU A 48 13.42 14.98 -13.88
CA GLU A 48 13.97 13.65 -14.20
C GLU A 48 12.95 12.52 -14.00
N GLN A 49 11.94 12.73 -13.15
CA GLN A 49 10.84 11.77 -12.93
C GLN A 49 9.71 11.90 -13.95
N VAL A 50 9.73 12.93 -14.82
CA VAL A 50 8.72 13.11 -15.87
C VAL A 50 9.13 12.30 -17.10
N SER A 51 8.31 11.30 -17.45
CA SER A 51 8.61 10.31 -18.50
C SER A 51 8.72 10.86 -19.92
N ASP A 52 8.18 12.05 -20.23
CA ASP A 52 8.25 12.66 -21.56
C ASP A 52 8.88 14.07 -21.51
N PRO A 53 10.14 14.21 -21.96
CA PRO A 53 10.86 15.49 -22.02
C PRO A 53 10.19 16.56 -22.90
N ARG A 54 9.25 16.19 -23.78
CA ARG A 54 8.55 17.13 -24.69
C ARG A 54 7.39 17.87 -24.00
N LEU A 55 6.95 17.40 -22.83
CA LEU A 55 5.88 18.02 -22.03
C LEU A 55 6.38 19.14 -21.10
N VAL A 56 7.68 19.46 -21.13
CA VAL A 56 8.29 20.45 -20.25
C VAL A 56 8.22 21.84 -20.89
N SER A 57 7.05 22.49 -20.80
CA SER A 57 6.90 23.88 -21.22
C SER A 57 7.52 24.86 -20.20
N PRO A 58 7.94 26.07 -20.60
CA PRO A 58 8.43 27.11 -19.68
C PRO A 58 7.44 27.43 -18.56
N GLU A 59 6.14 27.41 -18.86
CA GLU A 59 5.05 27.62 -17.90
C GLU A 59 5.01 26.48 -16.88
N ARG A 60 5.15 25.23 -17.34
CA ARG A 60 5.19 24.07 -16.46
C ARG A 60 6.40 24.09 -15.53
N ILE A 61 7.57 24.51 -16.03
CA ILE A 61 8.76 24.71 -15.19
C ILE A 61 8.50 25.79 -14.13
N ALA A 62 7.83 26.88 -14.49
CA ALA A 62 7.49 27.94 -13.54
C ALA A 62 6.53 27.45 -12.45
N GLU A 63 5.52 26.63 -12.80
CA GLU A 63 4.62 26.00 -11.84
C GLU A 63 5.32 25.00 -10.92
N LEU A 64 6.18 24.14 -11.47
CA LEU A 64 7.01 23.21 -10.71
C LEU A 64 7.90 23.97 -9.74
N ARG A 65 8.55 25.04 -10.20
CA ARG A 65 9.39 25.88 -9.35
C ARG A 65 8.59 26.50 -8.20
N LYS A 66 7.38 26.99 -8.46
CA LYS A 66 6.52 27.54 -7.39
C LYS A 66 6.15 26.47 -6.36
N ARG A 67 5.74 25.27 -6.81
CA ARG A 67 5.39 24.16 -5.92
C ARG A 67 6.59 23.65 -5.13
N ALA A 68 7.74 23.48 -5.78
CA ALA A 68 8.98 23.07 -5.14
C ALA A 68 9.40 24.09 -4.07
N LEU A 69 9.32 25.40 -4.36
CA LEU A 69 9.63 26.43 -3.37
C LEU A 69 8.69 26.36 -2.16
N SER A 70 7.39 26.21 -2.38
CA SER A 70 6.42 26.05 -1.28
C SER A 70 6.74 24.81 -0.44
N ALA A 71 6.97 23.66 -1.06
CA ALA A 71 7.33 22.44 -0.34
C ALA A 71 8.63 22.59 0.46
N MET A 72 9.66 23.23 -0.10
CA MET A 72 10.92 23.48 0.61
C MET A 72 10.73 24.40 1.82
N VAL A 73 9.83 25.39 1.73
CA VAL A 73 9.47 26.25 2.87
C VAL A 73 8.77 25.43 3.95
N ASP A 74 7.79 24.59 3.57
CA ASP A 74 7.04 23.74 4.50
C ASP A 74 7.97 22.74 5.21
N ASP A 75 8.87 22.09 4.47
CA ASP A 75 9.88 21.16 5.01
C ASP A 75 10.79 21.86 6.03
N GLU A 76 11.23 23.10 5.74
CA GLU A 76 12.10 23.85 6.64
C GLU A 76 11.37 24.24 7.93
N ILE A 77 10.08 24.62 7.85
CA ILE A 77 9.25 24.89 9.03
C ILE A 77 9.23 23.67 9.96
N LEU A 78 9.06 22.47 9.39
CA LEU A 78 9.04 21.23 10.15
C LEU A 78 10.40 20.93 10.80
N VAL A 79 11.51 21.13 10.09
CA VAL A 79 12.85 20.93 10.66
C VAL A 79 13.17 21.93 11.77
N LEU A 80 12.81 23.21 11.61
CA LEU A 80 12.97 24.23 12.66
C LEU A 80 12.17 23.85 13.89
N LYS A 81 10.94 23.39 13.69
CA LYS A 81 10.09 22.93 14.78
C LYS A 81 10.65 21.66 15.45
N ALA A 82 11.19 20.71 14.69
CA ALA A 82 11.87 19.53 15.23
C ALA A 82 13.03 19.92 16.17
N ARG A 83 13.86 20.89 15.75
CA ARG A 83 14.96 21.41 16.57
C ARG A 83 14.46 22.12 17.81
N LYS A 84 13.41 22.94 17.67
CA LYS A 84 12.76 23.62 18.80
C LYS A 84 12.19 22.64 19.81
N ASP A 85 11.68 21.50 19.35
CA ASP A 85 11.17 20.40 20.19
C ASP A 85 12.29 19.44 20.65
N SER A 86 13.56 19.83 20.45
CA SER A 86 14.75 19.10 20.90
C SER A 86 14.82 17.67 20.37
N ILE A 87 14.34 17.44 19.14
CA ILE A 87 14.52 16.17 18.45
C ILE A 87 15.97 16.07 17.98
N GLU A 88 16.62 15.00 18.38
CA GLU A 88 18.01 14.71 18.03
C GLU A 88 18.10 13.52 17.06
N ILE A 89 19.11 13.57 16.18
CA ILE A 89 19.50 12.47 15.30
C ILE A 89 20.87 11.99 15.76
N ASP A 90 21.00 10.69 15.99
CA ASP A 90 22.28 10.08 16.36
C ASP A 90 23.29 10.28 15.21
N VAL A 91 24.51 10.69 15.56
CA VAL A 91 25.59 10.94 14.60
C VAL A 91 25.92 9.66 13.82
N SER A 92 25.87 8.49 14.47
CA SER A 92 26.17 7.20 13.84
C SER A 92 25.18 6.84 12.74
N GLU A 93 23.88 7.14 12.92
CA GLU A 93 22.87 6.94 11.88
C GLU A 93 23.16 7.82 10.65
N VAL A 94 23.55 9.09 10.88
CA VAL A 94 23.91 10.00 9.80
C VAL A 94 25.15 9.51 9.05
N GLU A 95 26.16 9.00 9.75
CA GLU A 95 27.38 8.47 9.13
C GLU A 95 27.12 7.20 8.30
N GLU A 96 26.22 6.31 8.75
CA GLU A 96 25.91 5.09 7.98
C GLU A 96 25.16 5.44 6.69
N VAL A 97 24.17 6.32 6.75
CA VAL A 97 23.46 6.81 5.55
C VAL A 97 24.41 7.55 4.62
N LEU A 98 25.32 8.37 5.16
CA LEU A 98 26.33 9.07 4.37
C LEU A 98 27.25 8.08 3.67
N LYS A 99 27.72 7.04 4.36
CA LYS A 99 28.57 6.00 3.78
C LYS A 99 27.87 5.30 2.63
N MET A 100 26.62 4.88 2.82
CA MET A 100 25.82 4.24 1.77
C MET A 100 25.65 5.15 0.55
N GLU A 101 25.34 6.43 0.75
CA GLU A 101 25.16 7.37 -0.36
C GLU A 101 26.48 7.63 -1.11
N MET A 102 27.60 7.75 -0.40
CA MET A 102 28.92 7.89 -1.02
C MET A 102 29.29 6.67 -1.88
N GLU A 103 29.00 5.46 -1.42
CA GLU A 103 29.23 4.24 -2.20
C GLU A 103 28.31 4.16 -3.41
N ARG A 104 27.05 4.59 -3.29
CA ARG A 104 26.10 4.68 -4.41
C ARG A 104 26.55 5.67 -5.49
N ILE A 105 27.12 6.81 -5.09
CA ILE A 105 27.65 7.81 -6.03
C ILE A 105 28.85 7.24 -6.78
N LYS A 106 29.79 6.62 -6.06
CA LYS A 106 30.97 5.99 -6.68
C LYS A 106 30.58 4.87 -7.65
N SER A 107 29.63 4.01 -7.26
CA SER A 107 29.23 2.89 -8.11
C SER A 107 28.52 3.32 -9.39
N ARG A 108 27.79 4.45 -9.37
CA ARG A 108 27.17 5.04 -10.57
C ARG A 108 28.17 5.71 -11.51
N LEU A 109 29.20 6.36 -10.97
CA LEU A 109 30.16 7.14 -11.77
C LEU A 109 31.31 6.27 -12.32
N GLY A 110 31.68 5.18 -11.63
CA GLY A 110 32.83 4.34 -11.98
C GLY A 110 34.14 4.80 -11.32
N GLU A 111 35.14 3.91 -11.27
CA GLU A 111 36.45 4.23 -10.70
C GLU A 111 37.17 5.31 -11.53
N GLY A 112 37.70 6.35 -10.88
CA GLY A 112 38.38 7.49 -11.51
C GLY A 112 37.47 8.67 -11.90
N GLU A 113 36.22 8.42 -12.31
CA GLU A 113 35.23 9.46 -12.64
C GLU A 113 34.78 10.26 -11.40
N PHE A 114 34.80 9.63 -10.23
CA PHE A 114 34.48 10.30 -8.96
C PHE A 114 35.48 11.40 -8.62
N ASP A 115 36.78 11.16 -8.83
CA ASP A 115 37.83 12.15 -8.55
C ASP A 115 37.80 13.28 -9.60
N ALA A 116 37.57 12.95 -10.88
CA ALA A 116 37.36 13.93 -11.93
C ALA A 116 36.13 14.83 -11.66
N MET A 117 35.04 14.28 -11.12
CA MET A 117 33.88 15.05 -10.68
C MET A 117 34.23 16.02 -9.54
N LEU A 118 35.01 15.57 -8.55
CA LEU A 118 35.47 16.41 -7.45
C LEU A 118 36.35 17.58 -7.95
N GLU A 119 37.27 17.31 -8.88
CA GLU A 119 38.10 18.34 -9.51
C GLU A 119 37.26 19.35 -10.30
N ARG A 120 36.33 18.88 -11.15
CA ARG A 120 35.46 19.74 -11.96
C ARG A 120 34.54 20.63 -11.12
N THR A 121 34.11 20.13 -9.96
CA THR A 121 33.25 20.87 -9.02
C THR A 121 34.05 21.73 -8.04
N GLY A 122 35.38 21.64 -8.04
CA GLY A 122 36.24 22.36 -7.09
C GLY A 122 36.06 21.92 -5.63
N LEU A 123 35.54 20.71 -5.41
CA LEU A 123 35.24 20.19 -4.08
C LEU A 123 36.23 19.11 -3.68
N THR A 124 36.72 19.17 -2.45
CA THR A 124 37.39 18.00 -1.85
C THR A 124 36.35 16.97 -1.41
N GLN A 125 36.74 15.70 -1.35
CA GLN A 125 35.87 14.64 -0.81
C GLN A 125 35.37 14.97 0.62
N ARG A 126 36.19 15.64 1.42
CA ARG A 126 35.81 16.10 2.77
C ARG A 126 34.68 17.13 2.72
N GLN A 127 34.78 18.12 1.84
CA GLN A 127 33.74 19.13 1.65
C GLN A 127 32.44 18.51 1.11
N LEU A 128 32.54 17.58 0.17
CA LEU A 128 31.39 16.85 -0.35
C LEU A 128 30.68 16.09 0.79
N LYS A 129 31.42 15.29 1.57
CA LYS A 129 30.88 14.57 2.73
C LYS A 129 30.24 15.51 3.76
N ALA A 130 30.86 16.67 4.03
CA ALA A 130 30.29 17.66 4.94
C ALA A 130 28.94 18.21 4.44
N ARG A 131 28.82 18.48 3.14
CA ARG A 131 27.57 18.92 2.50
C ARG A 131 26.48 17.85 2.60
N TYR A 132 26.77 16.61 2.21
CA TYR A 132 25.83 15.50 2.30
C TYR A 132 25.42 15.20 3.75
N ARG A 133 26.37 15.25 4.71
CA ARG A 133 26.06 15.07 6.13
C ARG A 133 25.01 16.07 6.62
N LYS A 134 25.16 17.35 6.26
CA LYS A 134 24.18 18.40 6.60
C LYS A 134 22.80 18.08 6.00
N GLN A 135 22.76 17.70 4.73
CA GLN A 135 21.52 17.37 4.02
C GLN A 135 20.83 16.11 4.58
N ILE A 136 21.59 15.05 4.86
CA ILE A 136 21.08 13.81 5.45
C ILE A 136 20.50 14.08 6.82
N ARG A 137 21.23 14.80 7.69
CA ARG A 137 20.74 15.16 9.02
C ARG A 137 19.46 15.99 8.95
N HIS A 138 19.38 16.93 8.01
CA HIS A 138 18.20 17.76 7.78
C HIS A 138 16.98 16.90 7.40
N ARG A 139 17.13 16.03 6.40
CA ARG A 139 16.08 15.07 6.01
C ARG A 139 15.66 14.15 7.15
N MET A 140 16.61 13.61 7.90
CA MET A 140 16.31 12.73 9.03
C MET A 140 15.56 13.46 10.16
N LEU A 141 15.89 14.73 10.43
CA LEU A 141 15.15 15.56 11.39
C LEU A 141 13.70 15.78 10.93
N HIS A 142 13.50 16.08 9.65
CA HIS A 142 12.18 16.20 9.04
C HIS A 142 11.38 14.90 9.24
N ASP A 143 11.93 13.77 8.78
CA ASP A 143 11.24 12.48 8.80
C ASP A 143 10.91 12.02 10.23
N ARG A 144 11.85 12.23 11.17
CA ARG A 144 11.64 11.93 12.60
C ARG A 144 10.57 12.82 13.23
N TYR A 145 10.51 14.09 12.84
CA TYR A 145 9.48 14.97 13.37
C TYR A 145 8.10 14.64 12.80
N VAL A 146 7.99 14.37 11.49
CA VAL A 146 6.75 13.91 10.87
C VAL A 146 6.25 12.61 11.52
N SER A 147 7.14 11.65 11.80
CA SER A 147 6.74 10.43 12.50
C SER A 147 6.27 10.71 13.94
N THR A 148 6.89 11.64 14.66
CA THR A 148 6.41 12.06 15.99
C THR A 148 5.05 12.76 15.95
N LEU A 149 4.77 13.52 14.89
CA LEU A 149 3.46 14.16 14.68
C LEU A 149 2.38 13.14 14.33
N ALA A 150 2.71 12.15 13.48
CA ALA A 150 1.84 11.02 13.20
C ALA A 150 1.54 10.20 14.47
N TYR A 151 2.51 10.09 15.39
CA TYR A 151 2.32 9.47 16.71
C TYR A 151 1.51 10.34 17.70
N ARG A 152 1.39 11.65 17.49
CA ARG A 152 0.63 12.56 18.36
C ARG A 152 -0.86 12.60 18.05
N SER A 153 -1.29 12.17 16.86
CA SER A 153 -2.69 11.81 16.65
C SER A 153 -2.95 10.43 17.25
N PHE A 154 -3.19 10.38 18.56
CA PHE A 154 -3.78 9.21 19.20
C PHE A 154 -5.14 8.97 18.56
N ILE A 155 -5.22 7.97 17.69
CA ILE A 155 -6.50 7.30 17.47
C ILE A 155 -6.70 6.47 18.73
N SER A 156 -7.46 7.00 19.70
CA SER A 156 -7.76 6.23 20.90
C SER A 156 -8.71 5.09 20.56
N ARG A 157 -8.76 4.03 21.37
CA ARG A 157 -9.75 2.95 21.20
C ARG A 157 -11.18 3.50 21.12
N ARG A 158 -11.46 4.60 21.83
CA ARG A 158 -12.73 5.34 21.76
C ARG A 158 -12.96 6.02 20.40
N ASP A 159 -11.92 6.55 19.77
CA ASP A 159 -12.02 7.14 18.43
C ASP A 159 -12.19 6.07 17.35
N VAL A 160 -11.55 4.91 17.52
CA VAL A 160 -11.78 3.71 16.69
C VAL A 160 -13.22 3.22 16.83
N ASP A 161 -13.73 3.09 18.05
CA ASP A 161 -15.10 2.63 18.30
C ASP A 161 -16.15 3.63 17.80
N ALA A 162 -15.92 4.93 17.99
CA ALA A 162 -16.81 5.99 17.47
C ALA A 162 -16.79 6.06 15.94
N PHE A 163 -15.64 5.86 15.31
CA PHE A 163 -15.54 5.78 13.85
C PHE A 163 -16.20 4.51 13.30
N ARG A 164 -16.04 3.36 13.99
CA ARG A 164 -16.70 2.08 13.66
C ARG A 164 -18.22 2.17 13.77
N GLU A 165 -18.76 2.82 14.80
CA GLU A 165 -20.21 3.05 14.93
C GLU A 165 -20.74 4.02 13.85
N ALA A 166 -19.99 5.09 13.56
CA ALA A 166 -20.43 6.11 12.60
C ALA A 166 -20.31 5.69 11.12
N HIS A 167 -19.48 4.69 10.80
CA HIS A 167 -19.17 4.28 9.43
C HIS A 167 -19.33 2.77 9.23
N ALA A 168 -20.13 2.09 10.08
CA ALA A 168 -20.31 0.64 10.08
C ALA A 168 -20.61 0.07 8.68
N ASP A 169 -21.43 0.78 7.90
CA ASP A 169 -21.91 0.40 6.58
C ASP A 169 -20.91 0.68 5.43
N SER A 170 -19.80 1.38 5.68
CA SER A 170 -18.84 1.82 4.64
C SER A 170 -17.41 1.32 4.85
N LEU A 171 -17.18 0.45 5.83
CA LEU A 171 -15.86 -0.09 6.11
C LEU A 171 -15.58 -1.31 5.23
N PRO A 172 -14.45 -1.35 4.50
CA PRO A 172 -14.10 -2.48 3.65
C PRO A 172 -13.85 -3.76 4.46
N SER A 173 -14.10 -4.91 3.82
CA SER A 173 -13.95 -6.24 4.41
C SER A 173 -12.50 -6.48 4.85
N ARG A 174 -12.29 -6.72 6.15
CA ARG A 174 -10.96 -6.85 6.76
C ARG A 174 -10.91 -7.99 7.78
N ILE A 175 -9.77 -8.67 7.83
CA ILE A 175 -9.37 -9.64 8.85
C ILE A 175 -8.32 -8.95 9.74
N SER A 176 -8.55 -8.91 11.05
CA SER A 176 -7.63 -8.34 12.03
C SER A 176 -7.08 -9.43 12.94
N LEU A 177 -5.75 -9.51 13.05
CA LEU A 177 -5.04 -10.62 13.68
C LEU A 177 -3.91 -10.13 14.58
N SER A 178 -3.56 -10.94 15.58
CA SER A 178 -2.24 -10.88 16.24
C SER A 178 -1.57 -12.23 16.24
N GLN A 179 -0.24 -12.25 16.38
CA GLN A 179 0.55 -13.47 16.42
C GLN A 179 1.57 -13.52 17.56
N ILE A 180 1.92 -14.74 17.96
CA ILE A 180 3.13 -15.04 18.72
C ILE A 180 3.94 -16.05 17.91
N ASN A 181 5.19 -15.71 17.60
CA ASN A 181 6.07 -16.56 16.81
C ASN A 181 7.21 -17.14 17.65
N ILE A 182 7.54 -18.41 17.40
CA ILE A 182 8.76 -19.07 17.85
C ILE A 182 9.52 -19.55 16.62
N LYS A 183 10.70 -18.97 16.39
CA LYS A 183 11.54 -19.29 15.25
C LYS A 183 12.11 -20.68 15.42
N VAL A 184 11.98 -21.49 14.38
CA VAL A 184 12.64 -22.79 14.28
C VAL A 184 13.45 -22.86 12.99
N THR A 185 14.58 -23.54 13.05
CA THR A 185 15.32 -23.94 11.85
C THR A 185 14.90 -25.36 11.47
N PRO A 186 14.81 -25.69 10.17
CA PRO A 186 14.31 -26.99 9.73
C PRO A 186 15.30 -28.12 10.05
N ARG A 187 15.18 -28.67 11.27
CA ARG A 187 15.78 -29.92 11.76
C ARG A 187 14.79 -30.56 12.73
N GLU A 188 14.67 -31.88 12.69
CA GLU A 188 13.65 -32.65 13.43
C GLU A 188 13.66 -32.35 14.94
N GLU A 189 14.86 -32.34 15.56
CA GLU A 189 15.05 -32.00 16.98
C GLU A 189 14.65 -30.56 17.33
N VAL A 190 14.80 -29.63 16.39
CA VAL A 190 14.46 -28.20 16.59
C VAL A 190 12.96 -27.96 16.45
N LEU A 191 12.27 -28.77 15.64
CA LEU A 191 10.81 -28.73 15.49
C LEU A 191 10.11 -29.18 16.78
N GLU A 192 10.53 -30.29 17.38
CA GLU A 192 9.96 -30.76 18.65
C GLU A 192 10.18 -29.73 19.78
N ALA A 193 11.38 -29.16 19.88
CA ALA A 193 11.69 -28.13 20.86
C ALA A 193 10.85 -26.85 20.64
N GLY A 194 10.64 -26.45 19.37
CA GLY A 194 9.76 -25.33 19.03
C GLY A 194 8.30 -25.58 19.41
N MET A 195 7.80 -26.79 19.15
CA MET A 195 6.44 -27.20 19.53
C MET A 195 6.25 -27.21 21.05
N GLU A 196 7.25 -27.67 21.81
CA GLU A 196 7.18 -27.63 23.27
C GLU A 196 7.14 -26.18 23.81
N ARG A 197 7.89 -25.27 23.19
CA ARG A 197 7.92 -23.85 23.57
C ARG A 197 6.59 -23.15 23.26
N ILE A 198 6.07 -23.30 22.04
CA ILE A 198 4.80 -22.68 21.65
C ILE A 198 3.64 -23.28 22.47
N GLY A 199 3.67 -24.58 22.80
CA GLY A 199 2.67 -25.23 23.67
C GLY A 199 2.76 -24.82 25.14
N LYS A 200 3.91 -24.32 25.62
CA LYS A 200 3.99 -23.64 26.94
C LYS A 200 3.29 -22.28 26.90
N ILE A 201 3.48 -21.53 25.82
CA ILE A 201 2.84 -20.23 25.61
C ILE A 201 1.32 -20.39 25.52
N GLN A 202 0.83 -21.37 24.74
CA GLN A 202 -0.60 -21.66 24.62
C GLN A 202 -1.25 -21.91 25.99
N ARG A 203 -0.62 -22.71 26.86
CA ARG A 203 -1.11 -22.96 28.23
C ARG A 203 -1.17 -21.71 29.11
N MET A 204 -0.28 -20.73 28.89
CA MET A 204 -0.32 -19.45 29.61
C MET A 204 -1.53 -18.62 29.17
N LEU A 205 -1.82 -18.62 27.87
CA LEU A 205 -2.98 -17.93 27.30
C LEU A 205 -4.30 -18.60 27.75
N GLU A 206 -4.35 -19.93 27.79
CA GLU A 206 -5.48 -20.70 28.32
C GLU A 206 -5.73 -20.44 29.82
N ALA A 207 -4.66 -20.16 30.57
CA ALA A 207 -4.75 -19.77 31.98
C ALA A 207 -5.26 -18.33 32.19
N GLY A 208 -5.50 -17.58 31.09
CA GLY A 208 -6.08 -16.24 31.10
C GLY A 208 -5.07 -15.09 31.09
N GLU A 209 -3.79 -15.35 30.77
CA GLU A 209 -2.84 -14.26 30.54
C GLU A 209 -3.20 -13.48 29.25
N ASP A 210 -2.97 -12.17 29.27
CA ASP A 210 -3.25 -11.30 28.12
C ASP A 210 -2.31 -11.62 26.94
N PHE A 211 -2.89 -11.78 25.74
CA PHE A 211 -2.15 -12.17 24.54
C PHE A 211 -1.04 -11.18 24.20
N ALA A 212 -1.30 -9.89 24.29
CA ALA A 212 -0.35 -8.85 23.92
C ALA A 212 0.82 -8.79 24.91
N ASP A 213 0.57 -8.98 26.21
CA ASP A 213 1.62 -9.08 27.21
C ASP A 213 2.51 -10.31 27.01
N VAL A 214 1.91 -11.47 26.71
CA VAL A 214 2.65 -12.69 26.42
C VAL A 214 3.47 -12.54 25.13
N ALA A 215 2.91 -11.92 24.09
CA ALA A 215 3.60 -11.64 22.84
C ALA A 215 4.83 -10.73 23.03
N ARG A 216 4.70 -9.63 23.77
CA ARG A 216 5.83 -8.73 24.11
C ARG A 216 6.96 -9.45 24.83
N ARG A 217 6.63 -10.42 25.67
CA ARG A 217 7.59 -11.13 26.51
C ARG A 217 8.25 -12.31 25.80
N LEU A 218 7.51 -13.04 24.97
CA LEU A 218 7.91 -14.38 24.49
C LEU A 218 7.93 -14.55 22.97
N SER A 219 7.35 -13.62 22.19
CA SER A 219 7.39 -13.70 20.72
C SER A 219 8.80 -13.36 20.21
N GLU A 220 9.26 -14.13 19.22
CA GLU A 220 10.54 -13.93 18.54
C GLU A 220 10.39 -13.19 17.20
N ASP A 221 9.17 -12.77 16.86
CA ASP A 221 8.91 -11.95 15.68
C ASP A 221 9.33 -10.49 15.93
N PRO A 222 10.35 -9.97 15.21
CA PRO A 222 10.89 -8.64 15.47
C PRO A 222 9.96 -7.52 15.00
N GLY A 223 9.01 -7.81 14.11
CA GLY A 223 8.10 -6.81 13.53
C GLY A 223 6.90 -6.50 14.42
N THR A 224 6.40 -7.48 15.16
CA THR A 224 5.13 -7.36 15.90
C THR A 224 5.26 -7.59 17.41
N ALA A 225 6.33 -8.23 17.90
CA ALA A 225 6.44 -8.57 19.32
C ALA A 225 6.32 -7.34 20.24
N ALA A 226 7.01 -6.25 19.93
CA ALA A 226 6.97 -5.01 20.73
C ALA A 226 5.55 -4.43 20.83
N ASP A 227 4.75 -4.60 19.79
CA ASP A 227 3.38 -4.11 19.67
C ASP A 227 2.34 -5.15 20.12
N GLY A 228 2.76 -6.16 20.89
CA GLY A 228 1.85 -7.19 21.41
C GLY A 228 1.43 -8.22 20.38
N GLY A 229 2.23 -8.40 19.34
CA GLY A 229 1.97 -9.34 18.26
C GLY A 229 1.00 -8.82 17.20
N ASP A 230 0.61 -7.56 17.25
CA ASP A 230 -0.38 -7.00 16.31
C ASP A 230 0.15 -7.00 14.88
N LEU A 231 -0.58 -7.66 13.98
CA LEU A 231 -0.32 -7.66 12.54
C LEU A 231 -1.10 -6.55 11.84
N GLY A 232 -2.14 -6.00 12.47
CA GLY A 232 -3.05 -5.04 11.89
C GLY A 232 -4.21 -5.68 11.13
N CYS A 233 -4.79 -4.92 10.20
CA CYS A 233 -5.97 -5.32 9.44
C CYS A 233 -5.60 -5.54 7.97
N PHE A 234 -5.98 -6.69 7.44
CA PHE A 234 -5.68 -7.11 6.07
C PHE A 234 -6.96 -7.33 5.28
N GLU A 235 -6.87 -7.05 3.99
CA GLU A 235 -7.85 -7.49 3.01
C GLU A 235 -7.59 -8.97 2.66
N HIS A 236 -8.62 -9.64 2.16
CA HIS A 236 -8.50 -11.03 1.73
C HIS A 236 -7.49 -11.16 0.57
N GLY A 237 -6.60 -12.14 0.65
CA GLY A 237 -5.54 -12.42 -0.33
C GLY A 237 -4.21 -11.71 -0.05
N LEU A 238 -4.12 -10.87 0.99
CA LEU A 238 -2.88 -10.17 1.37
C LEU A 238 -2.13 -10.85 2.52
N LEU A 239 -2.73 -11.86 3.16
CA LEU A 239 -2.10 -12.64 4.23
C LEU A 239 -1.44 -13.90 3.67
N MET A 240 -0.51 -14.47 4.44
CA MET A 240 0.02 -15.80 4.14
C MET A 240 -1.13 -16.81 4.17
N ARG A 241 -1.15 -17.74 3.21
CA ARG A 241 -2.22 -18.73 3.06
C ARG A 241 -2.57 -19.47 4.36
N SER A 242 -1.56 -19.91 5.13
CA SER A 242 -1.76 -20.58 6.41
C SER A 242 -2.45 -19.70 7.45
N PHE A 243 -2.19 -18.39 7.45
CA PHE A 243 -2.86 -17.42 8.32
C PHE A 243 -4.30 -17.19 7.90
N GLU A 244 -4.57 -17.14 6.59
CA GLU A 244 -5.93 -16.99 6.08
C GLU A 244 -6.79 -18.21 6.38
N GLU A 245 -6.28 -19.41 6.10
CA GLU A 245 -6.99 -20.66 6.40
C GLU A 245 -7.29 -20.76 7.89
N THR A 246 -6.31 -20.46 8.75
CA THR A 246 -6.50 -20.44 10.20
C THR A 246 -7.53 -19.37 10.63
N ALA A 247 -7.42 -18.14 10.11
CA ALA A 247 -8.36 -17.07 10.43
C ALA A 247 -9.79 -17.35 9.95
N GLN A 248 -9.96 -18.19 8.92
CA GLN A 248 -11.28 -18.61 8.46
C GLN A 248 -11.95 -19.57 9.44
N GLU A 249 -11.17 -20.43 10.09
CA GLU A 249 -11.63 -21.43 11.06
C GLU A 249 -11.93 -20.84 12.44
N LEU A 250 -11.23 -19.77 12.82
CA LEU A 250 -11.38 -19.09 14.10
C LEU A 250 -12.63 -18.20 14.17
N LYS A 251 -13.17 -18.04 15.37
CA LYS A 251 -14.12 -16.96 15.69
C LYS A 251 -13.39 -15.76 16.29
N PRO A 252 -13.95 -14.54 16.16
CA PRO A 252 -13.41 -13.36 16.84
C PRO A 252 -13.22 -13.62 18.35
N GLY A 253 -12.01 -13.37 18.84
CA GLY A 253 -11.55 -13.63 20.20
C GLY A 253 -10.89 -14.99 20.43
N GLU A 254 -10.90 -15.90 19.45
CA GLU A 254 -10.28 -17.22 19.57
C GLU A 254 -8.80 -17.21 19.16
N ILE A 255 -8.02 -18.09 19.80
CA ILE A 255 -6.60 -18.32 19.53
C ILE A 255 -6.47 -19.66 18.81
N SER A 256 -5.64 -19.71 17.77
CA SER A 256 -5.37 -20.93 17.00
C SER A 256 -4.60 -21.98 17.77
N GLU A 257 -4.66 -23.22 17.29
CA GLU A 257 -3.62 -24.20 17.55
C GLU A 257 -2.27 -23.75 16.93
N PRO A 258 -1.12 -24.32 17.36
CA PRO A 258 0.18 -23.98 16.78
C PRO A 258 0.24 -24.24 15.26
N VAL A 259 0.43 -23.17 14.49
CA VAL A 259 0.56 -23.20 13.03
C VAL A 259 2.03 -23.19 12.65
N LEU A 260 2.48 -24.17 11.87
CA LEU A 260 3.85 -24.23 11.35
C LEU A 260 3.95 -23.50 10.00
N THR A 261 4.88 -22.57 9.90
CA THR A 261 5.27 -21.91 8.63
C THR A 261 6.77 -21.97 8.42
N GLU A 262 7.25 -21.41 7.30
CA GLU A 262 8.69 -21.23 7.04
C GLU A 262 9.41 -20.35 8.07
N HIS A 263 8.66 -19.52 8.81
CA HIS A 263 9.18 -18.64 9.87
C HIS A 263 9.06 -19.26 11.27
N GLY A 264 8.58 -20.50 11.36
CA GLY A 264 8.50 -21.29 12.57
C GLY A 264 7.08 -21.54 13.06
N TYR A 265 6.89 -21.68 14.37
CA TYR A 265 5.57 -21.94 14.96
C TYR A 265 4.89 -20.62 15.34
N HIS A 266 3.58 -20.56 15.09
CA HIS A 266 2.75 -19.39 15.35
C HIS A 266 1.51 -19.76 16.15
N LEU A 267 1.14 -18.91 17.11
CA LEU A 267 -0.22 -18.84 17.65
C LEU A 267 -0.87 -17.57 17.11
N ILE A 268 -2.09 -17.68 16.61
CA ILE A 268 -2.81 -16.60 15.94
C ILE A 268 -4.06 -16.28 16.74
N LEU A 269 -4.22 -15.03 17.17
CA LEU A 269 -5.45 -14.50 17.76
C LEU A 269 -6.25 -13.75 16.69
N LEU A 270 -7.49 -14.14 16.47
CA LEU A 270 -8.41 -13.42 15.59
C LEU A 270 -9.15 -12.33 16.38
N HIS A 271 -9.01 -11.06 15.98
CA HIS A 271 -9.73 -9.95 16.63
C HIS A 271 -11.09 -9.68 16.00
N GLU A 272 -11.11 -9.56 14.67
CA GLU A 272 -12.31 -9.23 13.90
C GLU A 272 -12.21 -9.87 12.52
N LYS A 273 -13.33 -10.41 12.04
CA LYS A 273 -13.51 -10.95 10.69
C LYS A 273 -14.79 -10.36 10.12
N ARG A 274 -14.67 -9.53 9.08
CA ARG A 274 -15.82 -9.08 8.28
C ARG A 274 -15.88 -9.89 7.00
N GLU A 275 -17.07 -10.36 6.63
CA GLU A 275 -17.30 -11.17 5.43
C GLU A 275 -17.88 -10.31 4.30
N THR A 276 -17.54 -10.63 3.05
CA THR A 276 -18.04 -9.95 1.85
C THR A 276 -19.47 -10.39 1.50
N GLU A 277 -20.34 -9.41 1.19
CA GLU A 277 -21.63 -9.66 0.56
C GLU A 277 -21.44 -10.06 -0.91
N LEU A 278 -22.08 -11.13 -1.38
CA LEU A 278 -22.03 -11.60 -2.78
C LEU A 278 -23.30 -11.17 -3.53
N CYS A 279 -23.16 -10.31 -4.54
CA CYS A 279 -24.30 -9.91 -5.36
C CYS A 279 -24.41 -10.75 -6.64
N ALA A 280 -25.40 -11.63 -6.72
CA ALA A 280 -25.67 -12.47 -7.89
C ALA A 280 -27.01 -12.15 -8.54
N SER A 281 -27.18 -12.49 -9.81
CA SER A 281 -28.48 -12.54 -10.48
C SER A 281 -28.74 -13.97 -10.93
N HIS A 282 -30.01 -14.40 -10.94
CA HIS A 282 -30.38 -15.73 -11.42
C HIS A 282 -31.55 -15.70 -12.40
N LEU A 283 -31.70 -16.81 -13.12
CA LEU A 283 -32.79 -17.09 -14.04
C LEU A 283 -33.33 -18.49 -13.75
N LEU A 284 -34.61 -18.60 -13.39
CA LEU A 284 -35.27 -19.87 -13.05
C LEU A 284 -36.17 -20.34 -14.20
N VAL A 285 -36.09 -21.62 -14.57
CA VAL A 285 -37.08 -22.32 -15.40
C VAL A 285 -37.59 -23.53 -14.63
N ARG A 286 -38.87 -23.52 -14.24
CA ARG A 286 -39.48 -24.58 -13.44
C ARG A 286 -39.62 -25.88 -14.22
N ILE A 287 -39.31 -26.99 -13.56
CA ILE A 287 -39.48 -28.34 -14.10
C ILE A 287 -40.78 -28.91 -13.52
N ARG A 288 -41.70 -29.39 -14.37
CA ARG A 288 -43.05 -29.77 -13.91
C ARG A 288 -43.17 -31.24 -13.51
N THR A 289 -42.72 -32.24 -14.30
CA THR A 289 -42.72 -33.65 -13.81
C THR A 289 -42.00 -34.70 -14.68
N THR A 290 -41.51 -34.41 -15.90
CA THR A 290 -40.88 -35.44 -16.75
C THR A 290 -39.38 -35.21 -17.03
N GLN A 291 -38.64 -36.27 -17.35
CA GLN A 291 -37.23 -36.17 -17.76
C GLN A 291 -37.06 -35.30 -19.02
N ASP A 292 -38.03 -35.35 -19.92
CA ASP A 292 -38.08 -34.49 -21.10
C ASP A 292 -38.26 -33.01 -20.74
N ASP A 293 -39.02 -32.70 -19.68
CA ASP A 293 -39.14 -31.32 -19.16
C ASP A 293 -37.81 -30.80 -18.63
N LYS A 294 -37.06 -31.65 -17.91
CA LYS A 294 -35.74 -31.29 -17.39
C LYS A 294 -34.77 -30.97 -18.52
N GLN A 295 -34.75 -31.81 -19.57
CA GLN A 295 -33.87 -31.57 -20.71
C GLN A 295 -34.24 -30.28 -21.45
N ARG A 296 -35.55 -30.02 -21.65
CA ARG A 296 -36.03 -28.79 -22.28
C ARG A 296 -35.69 -27.54 -21.46
N ALA A 297 -35.85 -27.58 -20.14
CA ALA A 297 -35.52 -26.46 -19.26
C ALA A 297 -34.02 -26.13 -19.29
N LEU A 298 -33.16 -27.16 -19.25
CA LEU A 298 -31.72 -26.97 -19.37
C LEU A 298 -31.32 -26.43 -20.74
N GLU A 299 -31.93 -26.93 -21.82
CA GLU A 299 -31.65 -26.43 -23.18
C GLU A 299 -32.06 -24.97 -23.34
N GLN A 300 -33.24 -24.60 -22.85
CA GLN A 300 -33.69 -23.21 -22.86
C GLN A 300 -32.71 -22.30 -22.09
N LEU A 301 -32.22 -22.74 -20.94
CA LEU A 301 -31.22 -21.97 -20.19
C LEU A 301 -29.85 -21.91 -20.87
N ARG A 302 -29.45 -22.95 -21.62
CA ARG A 302 -28.24 -22.90 -22.47
C ARG A 302 -28.38 -21.84 -23.55
N GLU A 303 -29.52 -21.78 -24.22
CA GLU A 303 -29.80 -20.77 -25.25
C GLU A 303 -29.78 -19.35 -24.66
N LEU A 304 -30.44 -19.14 -23.51
CA LEU A 304 -30.44 -17.85 -22.81
C LEU A 304 -29.04 -17.45 -22.34
N ARG A 305 -28.24 -18.41 -21.87
CA ARG A 305 -26.83 -18.18 -21.52
C ARG A 305 -26.01 -17.77 -22.74
N VAL A 306 -26.18 -18.42 -23.89
CA VAL A 306 -25.49 -18.04 -25.13
C VAL A 306 -25.86 -16.61 -25.54
N ARG A 307 -27.13 -16.23 -25.46
CA ARG A 307 -27.59 -14.86 -25.72
C ARG A 307 -26.98 -13.84 -24.77
N ALA A 308 -26.95 -14.16 -23.47
CA ALA A 308 -26.34 -13.30 -22.46
C ALA A 308 -24.82 -13.11 -22.70
N LEU A 309 -24.12 -14.20 -23.06
CA LEU A 309 -22.70 -14.15 -23.43
C LEU A 309 -22.44 -13.41 -24.75
N ALA A 310 -23.43 -13.37 -25.65
CA ALA A 310 -23.38 -12.60 -26.89
C ALA A 310 -23.67 -11.10 -26.69
N GLY A 311 -23.86 -10.64 -25.44
CA GLY A 311 -24.04 -9.24 -25.08
C GLY A 311 -25.48 -8.81 -24.83
N GLU A 312 -26.45 -9.72 -24.83
CA GLU A 312 -27.80 -9.38 -24.40
C GLU A 312 -27.85 -9.20 -22.88
N GLU A 313 -28.53 -8.16 -22.41
CA GLU A 313 -28.58 -7.82 -20.99
C GLU A 313 -29.24 -8.93 -20.16
N PHE A 314 -28.48 -9.54 -19.24
CA PHE A 314 -28.95 -10.62 -18.36
C PHE A 314 -30.21 -10.21 -17.57
N SER A 315 -30.28 -8.94 -17.17
CA SER A 315 -31.42 -8.39 -16.44
C SER A 315 -32.71 -8.35 -17.29
N GLN A 316 -32.60 -8.16 -18.60
CA GLN A 316 -33.73 -8.21 -19.52
C GLN A 316 -34.19 -9.64 -19.75
N LEU A 317 -33.24 -10.55 -19.97
CA LEU A 317 -33.52 -11.99 -20.09
C LEU A 317 -34.21 -12.51 -18.83
N ALA A 318 -33.77 -12.09 -17.64
CA ALA A 318 -34.39 -12.46 -16.38
C ALA A 318 -35.83 -11.94 -16.26
N ARG A 319 -36.10 -10.68 -16.61
CA ARG A 319 -37.46 -10.12 -16.62
C ARG A 319 -38.41 -10.85 -17.57
N GLN A 320 -37.90 -11.28 -18.72
CA GLN A 320 -38.71 -11.86 -19.78
C GLN A 320 -38.94 -13.37 -19.62
N TYR A 321 -37.93 -14.11 -19.15
CA TYR A 321 -37.91 -15.57 -19.20
C TYR A 321 -37.84 -16.25 -17.84
N SER A 322 -37.46 -15.54 -16.76
CA SER A 322 -37.39 -16.15 -15.43
C SER A 322 -38.79 -16.43 -14.88
N GLN A 323 -38.96 -17.62 -14.35
CA GLN A 323 -40.17 -18.11 -13.71
C GLN A 323 -40.12 -17.96 -12.18
N ASP A 324 -39.13 -17.24 -11.66
CA ASP A 324 -39.15 -16.67 -10.31
C ASP A 324 -39.74 -15.25 -10.36
N PRO A 325 -41.00 -15.04 -9.97
CA PRO A 325 -41.64 -13.73 -10.06
C PRO A 325 -41.02 -12.68 -9.12
N THR A 326 -40.33 -13.10 -8.05
CA THR A 326 -39.80 -12.20 -7.02
C THR A 326 -38.50 -11.53 -7.46
N THR A 327 -37.64 -12.27 -8.16
CA THR A 327 -36.36 -11.80 -8.68
C THR A 327 -36.48 -11.32 -10.13
N ALA A 328 -37.35 -11.92 -10.95
CA ALA A 328 -37.54 -11.55 -12.37
C ALA A 328 -37.81 -10.05 -12.54
N GLN A 329 -38.75 -9.48 -11.76
CA GLN A 329 -39.08 -8.05 -11.83
C GLN A 329 -37.89 -7.16 -11.49
N LYS A 330 -36.97 -7.65 -10.64
CA LYS A 330 -35.73 -6.99 -10.24
C LYS A 330 -34.55 -7.30 -11.17
N GLY A 331 -34.80 -7.86 -12.35
CA GLY A 331 -33.73 -8.21 -13.29
C GLY A 331 -32.94 -9.45 -12.88
N GLY A 332 -33.56 -10.36 -12.11
CA GLY A 332 -32.94 -11.57 -11.60
C GLY A 332 -32.11 -11.36 -10.33
N LEU A 333 -32.06 -10.14 -9.79
CA LEU A 333 -31.22 -9.82 -8.64
C LEU A 333 -31.53 -10.72 -7.43
N TRP A 334 -30.51 -11.45 -7.01
CA TRP A 334 -30.49 -12.32 -5.86
C TRP A 334 -29.39 -11.84 -4.90
N GLN A 335 -29.81 -11.10 -3.86
CA GLN A 335 -28.89 -10.58 -2.85
C GLN A 335 -28.48 -11.70 -1.89
N ILE A 336 -27.24 -12.17 -2.00
CA ILE A 336 -26.64 -13.09 -1.03
C ILE A 336 -25.78 -12.23 -0.10
N ARG A 337 -26.28 -12.00 1.11
CA ARG A 337 -25.68 -11.02 2.03
C ARG A 337 -24.33 -11.45 2.60
N GLU A 338 -24.03 -12.74 2.64
CA GLU A 338 -22.75 -13.23 3.19
C GLU A 338 -22.32 -14.47 2.41
N THR A 339 -21.03 -14.53 2.07
CA THR A 339 -20.46 -15.68 1.34
C THR A 339 -20.51 -16.98 2.17
N ALA A 340 -20.44 -16.90 3.51
CA ALA A 340 -20.63 -18.05 4.41
C ALA A 340 -22.11 -18.47 4.55
N SER A 341 -23.04 -17.58 4.21
CA SER A 341 -24.49 -17.83 4.21
C SER A 341 -25.01 -18.26 2.84
N ILE A 342 -24.13 -18.51 1.86
CA ILE A 342 -24.51 -19.21 0.63
C ILE A 342 -24.95 -20.61 1.02
N GLU A 343 -26.23 -20.90 0.74
CA GLU A 343 -26.81 -22.20 0.97
C GLU A 343 -25.91 -23.32 0.40
N PRO A 344 -25.61 -24.39 1.15
CA PRO A 344 -24.64 -25.42 0.74
C PRO A 344 -24.89 -26.02 -0.64
N PHE A 345 -26.15 -26.06 -1.09
CA PHE A 345 -26.52 -26.55 -2.42
C PHE A 345 -26.12 -25.60 -3.57
N LEU A 346 -25.87 -24.32 -3.30
CA LEU A 346 -25.43 -23.33 -4.29
C LEU A 346 -23.90 -23.24 -4.42
N GLN A 347 -23.17 -23.61 -3.36
CA GLN A 347 -21.70 -23.51 -3.30
C GLN A 347 -20.98 -24.13 -4.52
N PRO A 348 -21.32 -25.34 -5.00
CA PRO A 348 -20.63 -25.94 -6.16
C PRO A 348 -20.84 -25.16 -7.46
N HIS A 349 -21.90 -24.37 -7.54
CA HIS A 349 -22.32 -23.68 -8.75
C HIS A 349 -21.86 -22.23 -8.82
N ILE A 350 -21.47 -21.63 -7.69
CA ILE A 350 -21.12 -20.21 -7.59
C ILE A 350 -19.66 -19.95 -7.22
N SER A 351 -19.03 -20.84 -6.44
CA SER A 351 -17.66 -20.65 -5.90
C SER A 351 -16.55 -20.56 -6.95
N HIS A 352 -16.79 -21.08 -8.16
CA HIS A 352 -15.82 -21.09 -9.26
C HIS A 352 -16.05 -19.97 -10.29
N LEU A 353 -17.09 -19.15 -10.12
CA LEU A 353 -17.45 -18.09 -11.06
C LEU A 353 -16.77 -16.77 -10.70
N ARG A 354 -16.26 -16.07 -11.71
CA ARG A 354 -15.68 -14.72 -11.59
C ARG A 354 -16.70 -13.64 -11.92
N LEU A 355 -16.34 -12.37 -11.76
CA LEU A 355 -17.23 -11.26 -12.12
C LEU A 355 -17.79 -11.40 -13.53
N GLY A 356 -19.10 -11.20 -13.66
CA GLY A 356 -19.78 -11.17 -14.94
C GLY A 356 -19.89 -12.55 -15.58
N GLU A 357 -19.24 -13.58 -15.03
CA GLU A 357 -19.38 -14.94 -15.51
C GLU A 357 -20.77 -15.48 -15.21
N ILE A 358 -21.23 -16.30 -16.16
CA ILE A 358 -22.53 -16.95 -16.11
C ILE A 358 -22.32 -18.46 -15.98
N SER A 359 -22.87 -19.02 -14.91
CA SER A 359 -22.82 -20.45 -14.60
C SER A 359 -23.31 -21.30 -15.77
N GLN A 360 -22.87 -22.57 -15.81
CA GLN A 360 -23.59 -23.56 -16.60
C GLN A 360 -24.99 -23.78 -16.01
N PRO A 361 -25.99 -24.20 -16.81
CA PRO A 361 -27.30 -24.56 -16.28
C PRO A 361 -27.21 -25.73 -15.31
N PHE A 362 -27.81 -25.57 -14.13
CA PHE A 362 -27.88 -26.59 -13.08
C PHE A 362 -29.32 -26.73 -12.58
N VAL A 363 -29.60 -27.76 -11.79
CA VAL A 363 -30.96 -28.07 -11.32
C VAL A 363 -31.01 -28.09 -9.80
N LEU A 364 -31.99 -27.38 -9.25
CA LEU A 364 -32.37 -27.33 -7.85
C LEU A 364 -33.78 -27.91 -7.68
N GLU A 365 -34.30 -27.90 -6.45
CA GLU A 365 -35.63 -28.44 -6.13
C GLU A 365 -36.77 -27.70 -6.83
N ASP A 366 -36.63 -26.40 -7.09
CA ASP A 366 -37.64 -25.53 -7.69
C ASP A 366 -37.53 -25.40 -9.22
N GLY A 367 -36.43 -25.87 -9.81
CA GLY A 367 -36.27 -25.96 -11.27
C GLY A 367 -34.82 -25.90 -11.74
N ALA A 368 -34.64 -25.53 -13.00
CA ALA A 368 -33.32 -25.32 -13.59
C ALA A 368 -32.93 -23.84 -13.47
N HIS A 369 -31.65 -23.58 -13.22
CA HIS A 369 -31.11 -22.24 -12.98
C HIS A 369 -29.85 -21.95 -13.79
N ILE A 370 -29.65 -20.67 -14.10
CA ILE A 370 -28.32 -20.09 -14.37
C ILE A 370 -28.10 -18.89 -13.44
N LEU A 371 -26.85 -18.69 -13.03
CA LEU A 371 -26.42 -17.59 -12.18
C LEU A 371 -25.44 -16.70 -12.93
N LYS A 372 -25.52 -15.38 -12.71
CA LYS A 372 -24.52 -14.40 -13.11
C LYS A 372 -23.99 -13.70 -11.87
N VAL A 373 -22.68 -13.64 -11.70
CA VAL A 373 -22.07 -12.80 -10.65
C VAL A 373 -22.13 -11.35 -11.12
N ASN A 374 -22.85 -10.49 -10.39
CA ASN A 374 -23.06 -9.09 -10.81
C ASN A 374 -21.98 -8.14 -10.30
N ASP A 375 -21.42 -8.42 -9.12
CA ASP A 375 -20.47 -7.53 -8.46
C ASP A 375 -19.29 -8.31 -7.83
N ASP A 376 -18.08 -7.87 -8.16
CA ASP A 376 -16.77 -8.35 -7.69
C ASP A 376 -15.86 -7.12 -7.84
N MET A 377 -15.56 -6.51 -6.70
CA MET A 377 -14.88 -5.22 -6.62
C MET A 377 -13.53 -5.17 -7.33
N ASN A 378 -12.89 -6.31 -7.57
CA ASN A 378 -11.64 -6.39 -8.32
C ASN A 378 -11.74 -5.83 -9.75
N THR A 379 -12.92 -5.91 -10.37
CA THR A 379 -13.10 -5.50 -11.78
C THR A 379 -13.57 -4.04 -11.89
N LEU A 380 -14.27 -3.50 -10.88
CA LEU A 380 -14.62 -2.08 -10.82
C LEU A 380 -13.37 -1.21 -10.61
N GLU A 381 -12.38 -1.70 -9.84
CA GLU A 381 -11.10 -1.01 -9.69
C GLU A 381 -10.27 -0.99 -10.98
N SER A 382 -10.32 -2.03 -11.82
CA SER A 382 -9.64 -2.01 -13.11
C SER A 382 -10.27 -1.01 -14.09
N PHE A 383 -11.60 -0.87 -14.09
CA PHE A 383 -12.29 0.11 -14.93
C PHE A 383 -12.03 1.56 -14.51
N VAL A 384 -11.84 1.83 -13.22
CA VAL A 384 -11.48 3.18 -12.72
C VAL A 384 -10.02 3.53 -13.04
N ARG A 385 -9.13 2.55 -13.17
CA ARG A 385 -7.73 2.76 -13.58
C ARG A 385 -7.55 2.99 -15.08
N GLU A 386 -8.37 2.38 -15.93
CA GLU A 386 -8.30 2.56 -17.39
C GLU A 386 -9.05 3.80 -17.90
N GLY A 387 -9.88 4.42 -17.03
CA GLY A 387 -10.65 5.63 -17.33
C GLY A 387 -10.05 6.94 -16.81
N ARG A 388 -8.78 6.97 -16.38
CA ARG A 388 -8.09 8.17 -15.88
C ARG A 388 -6.81 8.51 -16.62
#